data_AF-A0A172TNI8-F1
#
_entry.id   AF-A0A172TNI8-F1
#
_cell.length_a   1.000
_cell.length_b   1.000
_cell.length_c   1.000
_cell.angle_alpha   90.00
_cell.angle_beta   90.00
_cell.angle_gamma   90.00
#
_symmetry.space_group_name_H-M   'P 1'
#
loop_
_entity.id
_entity.type
_entity.pdbx_description
1 polymer ?
#
loop_
_entity_poly.entity_id
_entity_poly.type
_entity_poly.pdbx_seq_one_letter_code
_entity_poly.pdbx_strand_id
1 'polypeptide(L)'
;MDRDIILARAGLEQESHQLKREQDLFTAFARFMYNYLQSKKELQEGHLLDAYSSSIKALHHWATTEVMEQGGVPERTVWKQVRKINPGIYKLYEELTESTETLELRVQLITLACEFSVTSKLKQRCGYLLDLMNTSEHPWSLEELASHPQLSDVKNELPYLLPKLVHKSLVREVSILTESDWMNLELSYKTVG
;
A
#
# COMPACT_ATOMS: atom_id res chain seq x y z
N MET A 1 32.75 -7.49 29.87
CA MET A 1 31.46 -7.43 29.14
C MET A 1 31.83 -7.12 27.71
N ASP A 2 31.64 -8.09 26.84
CA ASP A 2 32.39 -8.22 25.58
C ASP A 2 31.90 -7.24 24.51
N ARG A 3 32.83 -6.55 23.85
CA ARG A 3 32.54 -5.53 22.82
C ARG A 3 31.72 -6.14 21.67
N ASP A 4 31.95 -7.41 21.38
CA ASP A 4 31.26 -8.15 20.32
C ASP A 4 29.78 -8.40 20.62
N ILE A 5 29.40 -8.57 21.90
CA ILE A 5 28.00 -8.71 22.31
C ILE A 5 27.24 -7.39 22.13
N ILE A 6 27.91 -6.26 22.42
CA ILE A 6 27.32 -4.93 22.25
C ILE A 6 27.11 -4.62 20.76
N LEU A 7 28.08 -4.96 19.91
CA LEU A 7 27.98 -4.77 18.46
C LEU A 7 26.90 -5.67 17.85
N ALA A 8 26.81 -6.93 18.26
CA ALA A 8 25.76 -7.85 17.80
C ALA A 8 24.37 -7.36 18.21
N ARG A 9 24.20 -6.89 19.45
CA ARG A 9 22.92 -6.32 19.92
C ARG A 9 22.53 -5.05 19.17
N ALA A 10 23.48 -4.14 18.95
CA ALA A 10 23.23 -2.92 18.18
C ALA A 10 22.83 -3.24 16.72
N GLY A 11 23.43 -4.27 16.12
CA GLY A 11 23.05 -4.76 14.79
C GLY A 11 21.60 -5.28 14.75
N LEU A 12 21.22 -6.12 15.72
CA LEU A 12 19.86 -6.66 15.82
C LEU A 12 18.81 -5.57 16.06
N GLU A 13 19.13 -4.57 16.89
CA GLU A 13 18.24 -3.42 17.14
C GLU A 13 18.05 -2.60 15.84
N GLN A 14 19.12 -2.35 15.09
CA GLN A 14 19.03 -1.63 13.81
C GLN A 14 18.20 -2.38 12.76
N GLU A 15 18.40 -3.69 12.62
CA GLU A 15 17.65 -4.54 11.70
C GLU A 15 16.15 -4.56 12.04
N SER A 16 15.82 -4.68 13.34
CA SER A 16 14.43 -4.60 13.82
C SER A 16 13.78 -3.26 13.49
N HIS A 17 14.49 -2.15 13.68
CA HIS A 17 14.00 -0.81 13.33
C HIS A 17 13.78 -0.64 11.83
N GLN A 18 14.68 -1.19 11.00
CA GLN A 18 14.54 -1.14 9.55
C GLN A 18 13.32 -1.95 9.08
N LEU A 19 13.15 -3.18 9.56
CA LEU A 19 12.01 -4.02 9.21
C LEU A 19 10.68 -3.36 9.60
N LYS A 20 10.63 -2.75 10.79
CA LYS A 20 9.44 -2.01 11.24
C LYS A 20 9.14 -0.83 10.31
N ARG A 21 10.16 -0.09 9.89
CA ARG A 21 10.00 1.02 8.94
C ARG A 21 9.48 0.54 7.58
N GLU A 22 9.96 -0.59 7.08
CA GLU A 22 9.49 -1.19 5.83
C GLU A 22 8.02 -1.63 5.94
N GLN A 23 7.65 -2.25 7.05
CA GLN A 23 6.26 -2.60 7.36
C GLN A 23 5.36 -1.36 7.39
N ASP A 24 5.76 -0.31 8.12
CA ASP A 24 4.96 0.92 8.25
C ASP A 24 4.81 1.63 6.90
N LEU A 25 5.88 1.66 6.09
CA LEU A 25 5.85 2.17 4.71
C LEU A 25 4.89 1.37 3.83
N PHE A 26 4.94 0.05 3.92
CA PHE A 26 4.03 -0.83 3.20
C PHE A 26 2.57 -0.58 3.62
N THR A 27 2.28 -0.44 4.92
CA THR A 27 0.94 -0.11 5.42
C THR A 27 0.44 1.23 4.89
N ALA A 28 1.28 2.27 4.92
CA ALA A 28 0.91 3.58 4.37
C ALA A 28 0.62 3.51 2.87
N PHE A 29 1.44 2.77 2.11
CA PHE A 29 1.25 2.56 0.68
C PHE A 29 0.00 1.74 0.36
N ALA A 30 -0.29 0.68 1.12
CA ALA A 30 -1.50 -0.13 0.96
C ALA A 30 -2.76 0.72 1.18
N ARG A 31 -2.78 1.57 2.21
CA ARG A 31 -3.88 2.51 2.46
C ARG A 31 -4.02 3.56 1.37
N PHE A 32 -2.90 4.07 0.83
CA PHE A 32 -2.91 4.96 -0.32
C PHE A 32 -3.59 4.30 -1.52
N MET A 33 -3.13 3.11 -1.92
CA MET A 33 -3.70 2.36 -3.02
C MET A 33 -5.19 2.08 -2.82
N TYR A 34 -5.56 1.61 -1.62
CA TYR A 34 -6.94 1.28 -1.29
C TYR A 34 -7.87 2.48 -1.49
N ASN A 35 -7.54 3.65 -0.93
CA ASN A 35 -8.37 4.85 -1.05
C ASN A 35 -8.41 5.39 -2.49
N TYR A 36 -7.32 5.27 -3.24
CA TYR A 36 -7.32 5.58 -4.67
C TYR A 36 -8.30 4.67 -5.44
N LEU A 37 -8.30 3.37 -5.15
CA LEU A 37 -9.22 2.43 -5.79
C LEU A 37 -10.68 2.69 -5.42
N GLN A 38 -10.96 3.05 -4.16
CA GLN A 38 -12.31 3.49 -3.77
C GLN A 38 -12.73 4.73 -4.56
N SER A 39 -11.87 5.76 -4.60
CA SER A 39 -12.15 6.98 -5.36
C SER A 39 -12.43 6.69 -6.84
N LYS A 40 -11.66 5.79 -7.46
CA LYS A 40 -11.84 5.40 -8.86
C LYS A 40 -13.17 4.69 -9.08
N LYS A 41 -13.54 3.77 -8.18
CA LYS A 41 -14.80 3.01 -8.24
C LYS A 41 -16.01 3.92 -8.02
N GLU A 42 -15.98 4.75 -6.97
CA GLU A 42 -17.06 5.68 -6.62
C GLU A 42 -17.31 6.68 -7.76
N LEU A 43 -16.25 7.16 -8.40
CA LEU A 43 -16.35 8.01 -9.59
C LEU A 43 -17.03 7.29 -10.76
N GLN A 44 -16.67 6.03 -11.03
CA GLN A 44 -17.28 5.22 -12.08
C GLN A 44 -18.76 4.91 -11.82
N GLU A 45 -19.15 4.79 -10.55
CA GLU A 45 -20.53 4.56 -10.11
C GLU A 45 -21.36 5.86 -10.03
N GLY A 46 -20.75 7.03 -10.26
CA GLY A 46 -21.43 8.33 -10.16
C GLY A 46 -21.59 8.85 -8.73
N HIS A 47 -20.98 8.20 -7.73
CA HIS A 47 -20.96 8.60 -6.33
C HIS A 47 -19.91 9.69 -6.08
N LEU A 48 -20.13 10.88 -6.65
CA LEU A 48 -19.09 11.90 -6.78
C LEU A 48 -18.57 12.46 -5.44
N LEU A 49 -19.44 12.60 -4.42
CA LEU A 49 -19.03 13.10 -3.10
C LEU A 49 -18.20 12.07 -2.32
N ASP A 50 -18.51 10.80 -2.48
CA ASP A 50 -17.73 9.70 -1.91
C ASP A 50 -16.37 9.62 -2.60
N ALA A 51 -16.35 9.70 -3.93
CA ALA A 51 -15.13 9.73 -4.73
C ALA A 51 -14.20 10.87 -4.32
N TYR A 52 -14.74 12.08 -4.10
CA TYR A 52 -13.99 13.21 -3.56
C TYR A 52 -13.41 12.92 -2.17
N SER A 53 -14.21 12.34 -1.27
CA SER A 53 -13.79 12.01 0.08
C SER A 53 -12.65 10.96 0.08
N SER A 54 -12.75 9.95 -0.77
CA SER A 54 -11.71 8.94 -0.97
C SER A 54 -10.45 9.52 -1.63
N SER A 55 -10.60 10.46 -2.57
CA SER A 55 -9.47 11.20 -3.17
C SER A 55 -8.66 11.98 -2.12
N ILE A 56 -9.32 12.66 -1.18
CA ILE A 56 -8.65 13.37 -0.09
C ILE A 56 -7.85 12.38 0.79
N LYS A 57 -8.44 11.24 1.15
CA LYS A 57 -7.76 10.18 1.93
C LYS A 57 -6.58 9.60 1.16
N ALA A 58 -6.73 9.36 -0.15
CA ALA A 58 -5.66 8.85 -1.00
C ALA A 58 -4.46 9.81 -1.02
N LEU A 59 -4.69 11.11 -1.26
CA LEU A 59 -3.62 12.13 -1.22
C LEU A 59 -2.94 12.20 0.15
N HIS A 60 -3.69 12.08 1.24
CA HIS A 60 -3.13 12.10 2.60
C HIS A 60 -2.18 10.92 2.85
N HIS A 61 -2.59 9.70 2.48
CA HIS A 61 -1.74 8.52 2.61
C HIS A 61 -0.56 8.54 1.63
N TRP A 62 -0.73 9.12 0.45
CA TRP A 62 0.37 9.34 -0.48
C TRP A 62 1.41 10.30 0.11
N ALA A 63 0.98 11.44 0.65
CA ALA A 63 1.88 12.39 1.32
C ALA A 63 2.62 11.75 2.50
N THR A 64 1.91 10.95 3.30
CA THR A 64 2.49 10.15 4.41
C THR A 64 3.59 9.23 3.89
N THR A 65 3.31 8.51 2.80
CA THR A 65 4.27 7.60 2.17
C THR A 65 5.53 8.34 1.72
N GLU A 66 5.41 9.49 1.02
CA GLU A 66 6.58 10.25 0.57
C GLU A 66 7.43 10.78 1.74
N VAL A 67 6.80 11.23 2.83
CA VAL A 67 7.52 11.70 4.02
C VAL A 67 8.36 10.56 4.61
N MET A 68 7.78 9.37 4.75
CA MET A 68 8.46 8.19 5.27
C MET A 68 9.57 7.68 4.35
N GLU A 69 9.36 7.76 3.04
CA GLU A 69 10.36 7.39 2.04
C GLU A 69 11.64 8.23 2.19
N GLN A 70 11.52 9.52 2.50
CA GLN A 70 12.65 10.40 2.76
C GLN A 70 13.24 10.27 4.18
N GLY A 71 12.76 9.34 5.00
CA GLY A 71 13.20 9.16 6.38
C GLY A 71 12.60 10.12 7.39
N GLY A 72 11.59 10.89 6.97
CA GLY A 72 10.80 11.70 7.89
C GLY A 72 9.78 10.85 8.66
N VAL A 73 9.36 11.35 9.82
CA VAL A 73 8.20 10.83 10.55
C VAL A 73 6.98 11.69 10.18
N PRO A 74 5.90 11.11 9.63
CA PRO A 74 4.69 11.85 9.30
C PRO A 74 4.08 12.49 10.55
N GLU A 75 3.94 13.81 10.52
CA GLU A 75 3.31 14.57 11.59
C GLU A 75 1.84 14.85 11.27
N ARG A 76 1.09 15.35 12.25
CA ARG A 76 -0.27 15.87 12.02
C ARG A 76 -0.31 16.92 10.90
N THR A 77 0.80 17.63 10.68
CA THR A 77 0.96 18.61 9.61
C THR A 77 1.67 18.06 8.38
N VAL A 78 1.38 16.82 7.97
CA VAL A 78 1.99 16.14 6.83
C VAL A 78 2.04 16.99 5.55
N TRP A 79 1.02 17.84 5.32
CA TRP A 79 0.99 18.76 4.17
C TRP A 79 2.12 19.79 4.17
N LYS A 80 2.56 20.28 5.33
CA LYS A 80 3.72 21.18 5.44
C LYS A 80 5.03 20.44 5.12
N GLN A 81 5.11 19.16 5.51
CA GLN A 81 6.27 18.31 5.23
C GLN A 81 6.33 17.97 3.73
N VAL A 82 5.24 17.46 3.16
CA VAL A 82 5.19 17.07 1.75
C VAL A 82 5.36 18.27 0.82
N ARG A 83 4.89 19.47 1.18
CA ARG A 83 5.14 20.67 0.37
C ARG A 83 6.63 20.96 0.15
N LYS A 84 7.50 20.56 1.08
CA LYS A 84 8.97 20.69 0.94
C LYS A 84 9.58 19.49 0.20
N ILE A 85 9.07 18.29 0.46
CA ILE A 85 9.61 17.02 -0.04
C ILE A 85 9.16 16.76 -1.48
N ASN A 86 7.86 16.85 -1.73
CA ASN A 86 7.22 16.63 -3.01
C ASN A 86 6.09 17.67 -3.21
N PRO A 87 6.43 18.88 -3.68
CA PRO A 87 5.44 19.95 -3.91
C PRO A 87 4.31 19.55 -4.87
N GLY A 88 4.53 18.56 -5.74
CA GLY A 88 3.51 18.08 -6.68
C GLY A 88 2.28 17.50 -5.98
N ILE A 89 2.46 16.77 -4.89
CA ILE A 89 1.33 16.21 -4.12
C ILE A 89 0.55 17.31 -3.41
N TYR A 90 1.24 18.32 -2.89
CA TYR A 90 0.57 19.48 -2.28
C TYR A 90 -0.26 20.24 -3.32
N LYS A 91 0.28 20.44 -4.52
CA LYS A 91 -0.47 21.04 -5.63
C LYS A 91 -1.69 20.21 -6.04
N LEU A 92 -1.58 18.88 -6.08
CA LEU A 92 -2.73 18.01 -6.35
C LEU A 92 -3.84 18.20 -5.30
N TYR A 93 -3.49 18.42 -4.03
CA TYR A 93 -4.47 18.77 -3.02
C TYR A 93 -5.14 20.12 -3.33
N GLU A 94 -4.37 21.15 -3.66
CA GLU A 94 -4.90 22.47 -4.07
C GLU A 94 -5.83 22.36 -5.29
N GLU A 95 -5.42 21.60 -6.32
CA GLU A 95 -6.25 21.36 -7.51
C GLU A 95 -7.56 20.66 -7.17
N LEU A 96 -7.55 19.70 -6.23
CA LEU A 96 -8.77 19.01 -5.81
C LEU A 96 -9.74 19.95 -5.07
N THR A 97 -9.24 20.86 -4.24
CA THR A 97 -10.07 21.68 -3.34
C THR A 97 -10.43 23.05 -3.92
N GLU A 98 -9.52 23.69 -4.65
CA GLU A 98 -9.59 25.11 -5.01
C GLU A 98 -9.77 25.36 -6.51
N SER A 99 -9.52 24.37 -7.37
CA SER A 99 -9.69 24.55 -8.82
C SER A 99 -11.14 24.88 -9.21
N THR A 100 -11.30 25.69 -10.25
CA THR A 100 -12.59 26.11 -10.82
C THR A 100 -13.25 25.05 -11.71
N GLU A 101 -12.54 23.97 -12.00
CA GLU A 101 -13.07 22.83 -12.75
C GLU A 101 -14.22 22.13 -12.01
N THR A 102 -15.00 21.35 -12.74
CA THR A 102 -16.05 20.53 -12.11
C THR A 102 -15.44 19.56 -11.11
N LEU A 103 -16.19 19.23 -10.05
CA LEU A 103 -15.74 18.26 -9.05
C LEU A 103 -15.34 16.92 -9.68
N GLU A 104 -16.06 16.49 -10.71
CA GLU A 104 -15.76 15.27 -11.46
C GLU A 104 -14.39 15.32 -12.13
N LEU A 105 -14.07 16.40 -12.86
CA LEU A 105 -12.78 16.56 -13.54
C LEU A 105 -11.62 16.65 -12.53
N ARG A 106 -11.84 17.32 -11.40
CA ARG A 106 -10.85 17.39 -10.31
C ARG A 106 -10.56 16.00 -9.74
N VAL A 107 -11.59 15.22 -9.42
CA VAL A 107 -11.42 13.84 -8.91
C VAL A 107 -10.78 12.92 -9.97
N GLN A 108 -11.13 13.07 -11.25
CA GLN A 108 -10.49 12.34 -12.36
C GLN A 108 -8.99 12.60 -12.43
N LEU A 109 -8.57 13.88 -12.35
CA LEU A 109 -7.16 14.28 -12.34
C LEU A 109 -6.41 13.61 -11.18
N ILE A 110 -6.97 13.66 -9.96
CA ILE A 110 -6.35 13.03 -8.78
C ILE A 110 -6.24 11.53 -8.96
N THR A 111 -7.29 10.88 -9.44
CA THR A 111 -7.30 9.43 -9.68
C THR A 111 -6.21 9.02 -10.67
N LEU A 112 -5.98 9.80 -11.73
CA LEU A 112 -4.92 9.54 -12.72
C LEU A 112 -3.52 9.70 -12.11
N ALA A 113 -3.29 10.77 -11.35
CA ALA A 113 -2.00 10.98 -10.67
C ALA A 113 -1.70 9.87 -9.65
N CYS A 114 -2.70 9.46 -8.88
CA CYS A 114 -2.61 8.36 -7.94
C CYS A 114 -2.30 7.03 -8.65
N GLU A 115 -2.98 6.73 -9.76
CA GLU A 115 -2.75 5.50 -10.54
C GLU A 115 -1.30 5.42 -11.05
N PHE A 116 -0.75 6.52 -11.55
CA PHE A 116 0.64 6.58 -11.97
C PHE A 116 1.61 6.32 -10.81
N SER A 117 1.40 6.98 -9.66
CA SER A 117 2.24 6.81 -8.47
C SER A 117 2.20 5.38 -7.94
N VAL A 118 1.00 4.83 -7.77
CA VAL A 118 0.80 3.44 -7.33
C VAL A 118 1.49 2.48 -8.29
N THR A 119 1.27 2.65 -9.59
CA THR A 119 1.82 1.74 -10.61
C THR A 119 3.35 1.77 -10.66
N SER A 120 3.95 2.94 -10.56
CA SER A 120 5.42 3.11 -10.63
C SER A 120 6.14 2.58 -9.39
N LYS A 121 5.49 2.62 -8.22
CA LYS A 121 6.10 2.21 -6.95
C LYS A 121 5.66 0.82 -6.45
N LEU A 122 4.70 0.17 -7.11
CA LEU A 122 4.06 -1.07 -6.64
C LEU A 122 5.08 -2.15 -6.20
N LYS A 123 6.00 -2.53 -7.11
CA LYS A 123 6.98 -3.59 -6.84
C LYS A 123 7.86 -3.24 -5.64
N GLN A 124 8.36 -2.01 -5.60
CA GLN A 124 9.25 -1.55 -4.53
C GLN A 124 8.52 -1.55 -3.18
N ARG A 125 7.30 -1.01 -3.14
CA ARG A 125 6.56 -0.81 -1.88
C ARG A 125 5.92 -2.07 -1.35
N CYS A 126 5.67 -3.05 -2.20
CA CYS A 126 5.19 -4.37 -1.80
C CYS A 126 6.32 -5.36 -1.52
N GLY A 127 7.60 -4.94 -1.54
CA GLY A 127 8.74 -5.82 -1.23
C GLY A 127 8.55 -6.58 0.07
N TYR A 128 8.18 -5.88 1.15
CA TYR A 128 7.87 -6.49 2.45
C TYR A 128 6.85 -7.65 2.36
N LEU A 129 5.76 -7.48 1.61
CA LEU A 129 4.76 -8.53 1.41
C LEU A 129 5.31 -9.67 0.54
N LEU A 130 6.03 -9.35 -0.53
CA LEU A 130 6.61 -10.36 -1.43
C LEU A 130 7.64 -11.21 -0.68
N ASP A 131 8.48 -10.59 0.14
CA ASP A 131 9.47 -11.26 0.98
C ASP A 131 8.79 -12.17 2.02
N LEU A 132 7.72 -11.69 2.65
CA LEU A 132 6.89 -12.52 3.53
C LEU A 132 6.32 -13.72 2.77
N MET A 133 5.74 -13.52 1.58
CA MET A 133 5.17 -14.61 0.80
C MET A 133 6.23 -15.64 0.37
N ASN A 134 7.48 -15.20 0.13
CA ASN A 134 8.62 -16.06 -0.21
C ASN A 134 9.12 -16.92 0.96
N THR A 135 8.66 -16.70 2.20
CA THR A 135 9.05 -17.52 3.35
C THR A 135 8.45 -18.94 3.31
N SER A 136 7.42 -19.16 2.50
CA SER A 136 6.76 -20.45 2.32
C SER A 136 6.80 -20.87 0.86
N GLU A 137 7.09 -22.16 0.63
CA GLU A 137 6.94 -22.77 -0.69
C GLU A 137 5.48 -22.99 -1.07
N HIS A 138 4.59 -23.07 -0.08
CA HIS A 138 3.15 -23.23 -0.28
C HIS A 138 2.53 -21.89 -0.67
N PRO A 139 1.61 -21.86 -1.65
CA PRO A 139 0.86 -20.65 -1.96
C PRO A 139 0.00 -20.23 -0.77
N TRP A 140 -0.19 -18.93 -0.62
CA TRP A 140 -0.92 -18.33 0.49
C TRP A 140 -2.37 -18.04 0.09
N SER A 141 -3.34 -18.44 0.90
CA SER A 141 -4.72 -17.97 0.71
C SER A 141 -4.90 -16.53 1.20
N LEU A 142 -5.98 -15.88 0.75
CA LEU A 142 -6.31 -14.54 1.25
C LEU A 142 -6.56 -14.56 2.77
N GLU A 143 -7.17 -15.63 3.28
CA GLU A 143 -7.46 -15.78 4.72
C GLU A 143 -6.18 -15.94 5.53
N GLU A 144 -5.22 -16.73 5.04
CA GLU A 144 -3.92 -16.90 5.67
C GLU A 144 -3.15 -15.57 5.74
N LEU A 145 -3.11 -14.82 4.63
CA LEU A 145 -2.47 -13.50 4.60
C LEU A 145 -3.17 -12.51 5.53
N ALA A 146 -4.50 -12.47 5.53
CA ALA A 146 -5.27 -11.57 6.39
C ALA A 146 -5.15 -11.90 7.89
N SER A 147 -4.88 -13.16 8.22
CA SER A 147 -4.66 -13.64 9.59
C SER A 147 -3.20 -13.54 10.05
N HIS A 148 -2.27 -13.28 9.13
CA HIS A 148 -0.85 -13.23 9.44
C HIS A 148 -0.52 -12.03 10.35
N PRO A 149 0.17 -12.22 11.50
CA PRO A 149 0.43 -11.13 12.46
C PRO A 149 1.16 -9.92 11.87
N GLN A 150 2.03 -10.13 10.90
CA GLN A 150 2.76 -9.04 10.22
C GLN A 150 1.89 -8.21 9.27
N LEU A 151 0.71 -8.70 8.90
CA LEU A 151 -0.22 -8.06 7.96
C LEU A 151 -1.52 -7.57 8.62
N SER A 152 -1.61 -7.64 9.96
CA SER A 152 -2.83 -7.28 10.70
C SER A 152 -3.35 -5.87 10.39
N ASP A 153 -2.43 -4.93 10.13
CA ASP A 153 -2.73 -3.52 9.88
C ASP A 153 -3.19 -3.22 8.46
N VAL A 154 -3.10 -4.20 7.55
CA VAL A 154 -3.45 -4.08 6.12
C VAL A 154 -4.47 -5.13 5.65
N LYS A 155 -5.09 -5.87 6.57
CA LYS A 155 -6.01 -6.97 6.24
C LYS A 155 -7.17 -6.56 5.33
N ASN A 156 -7.63 -5.32 5.43
CA ASN A 156 -8.74 -4.79 4.63
C ASN A 156 -8.30 -4.37 3.23
N GLU A 157 -7.01 -4.06 3.08
CA GLU A 157 -6.37 -3.61 1.85
C GLU A 157 -5.90 -4.80 0.99
N LEU A 158 -5.56 -5.94 1.61
CA LEU A 158 -5.07 -7.15 0.92
C LEU A 158 -5.97 -7.60 -0.26
N PRO A 159 -7.32 -7.66 -0.14
CA PRO A 159 -8.19 -8.07 -1.24
C PRO A 159 -8.09 -7.17 -2.49
N TYR A 160 -7.65 -5.92 -2.31
CA TYR A 160 -7.48 -4.95 -3.39
C TYR A 160 -6.03 -4.91 -3.89
N LEU A 161 -5.09 -5.20 -3.01
CA LEU A 161 -3.66 -5.25 -3.30
C LEU A 161 -3.29 -6.45 -4.17
N LEU A 162 -3.75 -7.64 -3.82
CA LEU A 162 -3.37 -8.89 -4.49
C LEU A 162 -3.73 -8.87 -6.00
N PRO A 163 -4.94 -8.45 -6.43
CA PRO A 163 -5.24 -8.33 -7.86
C PRO A 163 -4.30 -7.38 -8.61
N LYS A 164 -3.81 -6.32 -7.96
CA LYS A 164 -2.82 -5.41 -8.57
C LYS A 164 -1.46 -6.06 -8.75
N LEU A 165 -1.04 -6.88 -7.79
CA LEU A 165 0.20 -7.65 -7.87
C LEU A 165 0.11 -8.73 -8.95
N VAL A 166 -1.04 -9.40 -9.07
CA VAL A 166 -1.32 -10.37 -10.14
C VAL A 166 -1.29 -9.70 -11.51
N HIS A 167 -1.99 -8.58 -11.68
CA HIS A 167 -1.99 -7.82 -12.94
C HIS A 167 -0.58 -7.31 -13.34
N LYS A 168 0.34 -7.16 -12.38
CA LYS A 168 1.73 -6.76 -12.64
C LYS A 168 2.70 -7.94 -12.68
N SER A 169 2.20 -9.17 -12.68
CA SER A 169 2.99 -10.40 -12.70
C SER A 169 4.03 -10.49 -11.57
N LEU A 170 3.74 -9.86 -10.43
CA LEU A 170 4.57 -9.96 -9.22
C LEU A 170 4.16 -11.19 -8.38
N VAL A 171 2.89 -11.57 -8.50
CA VAL A 171 2.25 -12.71 -7.85
C VAL A 171 1.43 -13.46 -8.90
N ARG A 172 1.27 -14.76 -8.72
CA ARG A 172 0.39 -15.64 -9.50
C ARG A 172 -0.72 -16.16 -8.62
N GLU A 173 -1.90 -16.19 -9.21
CA GLU A 173 -3.10 -16.80 -8.65
C GLU A 173 -3.12 -18.29 -9.01
N VAL A 174 -3.37 -19.15 -8.02
CA VAL A 174 -3.40 -20.60 -8.17
C VAL A 174 -4.61 -21.17 -7.42
N SER A 175 -5.27 -22.16 -8.01
CA SER A 175 -6.38 -22.87 -7.37
C SER A 175 -5.88 -24.15 -6.74
N ILE A 176 -6.09 -24.31 -5.43
CA ILE A 176 -5.66 -25.48 -4.66
C ILE A 176 -6.90 -26.27 -4.23
N LEU A 177 -6.84 -27.59 -4.34
CA LEU A 177 -7.86 -28.48 -3.80
C LEU A 177 -7.72 -28.54 -2.28
N THR A 178 -8.78 -28.21 -1.56
CA THR A 178 -8.78 -28.35 -0.09
C THR A 178 -8.99 -29.81 0.30
N GLU A 179 -8.20 -30.34 1.25
CA GLU A 179 -8.32 -31.73 1.72
C GLU A 179 -9.70 -32.01 2.36
N SER A 180 -10.34 -30.97 2.90
CA SER A 180 -11.64 -31.04 3.55
C SER A 180 -12.81 -31.16 2.56
N ASP A 181 -12.66 -30.71 1.33
CA ASP A 181 -13.75 -30.72 0.35
C ASP A 181 -13.20 -30.78 -1.08
N TRP A 182 -13.22 -31.99 -1.67
CA TRP A 182 -12.75 -32.26 -3.03
C TRP A 182 -13.49 -31.48 -4.12
N MET A 183 -14.58 -30.79 -3.76
CA MET A 183 -15.35 -29.93 -4.65
C MET A 183 -15.01 -28.43 -4.51
N ASN A 184 -14.25 -28.04 -3.48
CA ASN A 184 -13.88 -26.64 -3.25
C ASN A 184 -12.43 -26.37 -3.61
N LEU A 185 -12.27 -25.55 -4.63
CA LEU A 185 -11.01 -24.91 -4.98
C LEU A 185 -10.85 -23.65 -4.15
N GLU A 186 -9.80 -23.58 -3.34
CA GLU A 186 -9.41 -22.35 -2.66
C GLU A 186 -8.46 -21.54 -3.54
N LEU A 187 -8.71 -20.24 -3.59
CA LEU A 187 -7.87 -19.31 -4.32
C LEU A 187 -6.66 -18.90 -3.47
N SER A 188 -5.48 -19.18 -3.99
CA SER A 188 -4.22 -18.91 -3.32
C SER A 188 -3.23 -18.16 -4.22
N TYR A 189 -2.17 -17.63 -3.62
CA TYR A 189 -1.26 -16.67 -4.23
C TYR A 189 0.19 -17.09 -3.98
N LYS A 190 1.02 -17.10 -5.03
CA LYS A 190 2.47 -17.34 -4.92
C LYS A 190 3.25 -16.27 -5.68
N THR A 191 4.39 -15.84 -5.16
CA THR A 191 5.32 -14.94 -5.86
C THR A 191 5.78 -15.52 -7.20
N VAL A 192 6.12 -14.62 -8.14
CA VAL A 192 6.81 -15.01 -9.38
C VAL A 192 8.30 -14.96 -9.11
N GLY A 193 8.98 -16.10 -9.29
CA GLY A 193 10.44 -16.21 -9.20
C GLY A 193 11.16 -15.49 -10.31
#